data_AF-A0A956RWU8-F1
#
_entry.id   AF-A0A956RWU8-F1
#
_cell.length_a   1.000
_cell.length_b   1.000
_cell.length_c   1.000
_cell.angle_alpha   90.00
_cell.angle_beta   90.00
_cell.angle_gamma   90.00
#
_symmetry.space_group_name_H-M   'P 1'
#
loop_
_entity.id
_entity.type
_entity.pdbx_description
1 polymer ?
#
loop_
_entity_poly.entity_id
_entity_poly.type
_entity_poly.pdbx_seq_one_letter_code
_entity_poly.pdbx_strand_id
1 'polypeptide(L)'
;MKTGDRIPVIFALIIVFVYSSELWSRQANTDLATLRTAIHKQTEDLDSLMQSRSELMREFSTVTTRINEFKIELENHRQPITEYRLNNALKNSHELADQIASLDRKINFLKKNLQKLNNNIIMAIDAEIDLLLKTGESSPPKKEVLNQIQALSKEKSEYLELVNSTQIQVAEWQSINLEPDDSIQRINLKLSLLKDKAAKLSRVISQSEGRLEEYEKNYKMQKEMLGFYLDLSRSVEDEQGIFDRNRLDEMNDQIEILTKKIEIITEEIAENRLNFVHLQAKIDLFSLKLREKNDKY
;
A
#
# COMPACT_ATOMS: atom_id res chain seq x y z
N MET A 1 31.14 7.52 44.57
CA MET A 1 30.52 6.24 44.17
C MET A 1 29.68 6.47 42.92
N LYS A 2 30.14 5.86 41.82
CA LYS A 2 29.43 5.43 40.59
C LYS A 2 28.47 6.42 39.93
N THR A 3 29.05 7.31 39.12
CA THR A 3 28.51 7.70 37.81
C THR A 3 28.69 6.52 36.86
N GLY A 4 27.60 5.85 36.49
CA GLY A 4 27.63 4.72 35.57
C GLY A 4 26.31 4.60 34.82
N ASP A 5 26.44 4.54 33.49
CA ASP A 5 25.49 3.92 32.56
C ASP A 5 24.18 4.66 32.25
N ARG A 6 24.31 5.74 31.44
CA ARG A 6 23.21 6.21 30.56
C ARG A 6 23.70 6.50 29.13
N ILE A 7 24.58 5.64 28.61
CA ILE A 7 25.00 5.66 27.21
C ILE A 7 24.90 4.23 26.64
N PRO A 8 23.70 3.74 26.30
CA PRO A 8 23.64 2.77 25.20
C PRO A 8 22.56 3.06 24.14
N VAL A 9 21.51 3.82 24.45
CA VAL A 9 20.35 3.95 23.54
C VAL A 9 20.62 4.93 22.39
N ILE A 10 21.38 6.00 22.64
CA ILE A 10 21.72 6.98 21.60
C ILE A 10 22.78 6.39 20.63
N PHE A 11 23.69 5.55 21.13
CA PHE A 11 24.67 4.88 20.28
C PHE A 11 24.06 3.77 19.43
N ALA A 12 23.05 3.04 19.94
CA ALA A 12 22.32 2.05 19.14
C ALA A 12 21.51 2.71 18.01
N LEU A 13 20.91 3.88 18.24
CA LEU A 13 20.19 4.64 17.21
C LEU A 13 21.13 5.20 16.13
N ILE A 14 22.33 5.66 16.49
CA ILE A 14 23.31 6.18 15.53
C ILE A 14 23.94 5.04 14.71
N ILE A 15 24.19 3.87 15.31
CA ILE A 15 24.73 2.71 14.58
C ILE A 15 23.68 2.11 13.62
N VAL A 16 22.39 2.09 13.99
CA VAL A 16 21.31 1.71 13.06
C VAL A 16 21.17 2.75 11.95
N PHE A 17 21.36 4.05 12.23
CA PHE A 17 21.30 5.09 11.20
C PHE A 17 22.49 5.01 10.21
N VAL A 18 23.71 4.78 10.71
CA VAL A 18 24.92 4.68 9.87
C VAL A 18 24.91 3.40 9.03
N TYR A 19 24.54 2.24 9.61
CA TYR A 19 24.39 1.00 8.83
C TYR A 19 23.19 1.05 7.87
N SER A 20 22.12 1.78 8.19
CA SER A 20 21.05 2.03 7.22
C SER A 20 21.53 2.89 6.06
N SER A 21 22.40 3.88 6.27
CA SER A 21 22.91 4.69 5.15
C SER A 21 23.83 3.93 4.19
N GLU A 22 24.60 2.96 4.68
CA GLU A 22 25.47 2.09 3.85
C GLU A 22 24.72 0.92 3.19
N LEU A 23 23.64 0.42 3.80
CA LEU A 23 22.74 -0.54 3.15
C LEU A 23 21.84 0.15 2.11
N TRP A 24 21.42 1.39 2.35
CA TRP A 24 20.65 2.17 1.38
C TRP A 24 21.52 2.62 0.19
N SER A 25 22.81 2.92 0.39
CA SER A 25 23.72 3.22 -0.72
C SER A 25 24.10 1.98 -1.55
N ARG A 26 24.06 0.77 -0.97
CA ARG A 26 24.25 -0.49 -1.72
C ARG A 26 22.97 -0.99 -2.40
N GLN A 27 21.79 -0.61 -1.91
CA GLN A 27 20.52 -0.80 -2.62
C GLN A 27 20.31 0.26 -3.73
N ALA A 28 21.05 1.37 -3.70
CA ALA A 28 20.96 2.50 -4.64
C ALA A 28 21.61 2.25 -6.02
N ASN A 29 22.18 1.07 -6.26
CA ASN A 29 22.53 0.60 -7.62
C ASN A 29 21.47 -0.37 -8.17
N THR A 30 20.18 -0.12 -7.91
CA THR A 30 19.16 -0.54 -8.89
C THR A 30 19.43 0.25 -10.17
N ASP A 31 20.02 -0.41 -11.16
CA ASP A 31 20.24 0.10 -12.51
C ASP A 31 19.02 0.89 -12.97
N LEU A 32 19.21 2.14 -13.42
CA LEU A 32 18.14 3.00 -13.94
C LEU A 32 17.27 2.24 -14.97
N ALA A 33 17.86 1.34 -15.75
CA ALA A 33 17.11 0.48 -16.67
C ALA A 33 16.09 -0.41 -15.93
N THR A 34 16.48 -1.04 -14.81
CA THR A 34 15.58 -1.88 -14.01
C THR A 34 14.42 -1.09 -13.41
N LEU A 35 14.69 0.13 -12.91
CA LEU A 35 13.64 1.02 -12.38
C LEU A 35 12.68 1.46 -13.48
N ARG A 36 13.20 1.84 -14.67
CA ARG A 36 12.37 2.19 -15.84
C ARG A 36 11.47 1.03 -16.25
N THR A 37 12.01 -0.19 -16.36
CA THR A 37 11.24 -1.38 -16.72
C THR A 37 10.17 -1.69 -15.67
N ALA A 38 10.50 -1.57 -14.38
CA ALA A 38 9.54 -1.79 -13.30
C ALA A 38 8.41 -0.76 -13.30
N ILE A 39 8.73 0.53 -13.50
CA ILE A 39 7.74 1.61 -13.61
C ILE A 39 6.84 1.37 -14.81
N HIS A 40 7.41 1.05 -15.98
CA HIS A 40 6.65 0.79 -17.19
C HIS A 40 5.66 -0.36 -17.01
N LYS A 41 6.14 -1.50 -16.49
CA LYS A 41 5.28 -2.66 -16.21
C LYS A 41 4.16 -2.34 -15.22
N GLN A 42 4.47 -1.64 -14.12
CA GLN A 42 3.43 -1.26 -13.15
C GLN A 42 2.43 -0.25 -13.71
N THR A 43 2.84 0.58 -14.68
CA THR A 43 1.94 1.50 -15.38
C THR A 43 0.98 0.73 -16.28
N GLU A 44 1.48 -0.25 -17.04
CA GLU A 44 0.63 -1.14 -17.86
C GLU A 44 -0.36 -1.95 -17.00
N ASP A 45 0.10 -2.49 -15.87
CA ASP A 45 -0.75 -3.21 -14.92
C ASP A 45 -1.85 -2.27 -14.34
N LEU A 46 -1.48 -1.02 -14.02
CA LEU A 46 -2.42 -0.02 -13.53
C LEU A 46 -3.49 0.32 -14.59
N ASP A 47 -3.07 0.54 -15.84
CA ASP A 47 -3.98 0.85 -16.95
C ASP A 47 -4.96 -0.30 -17.20
N SER A 48 -4.47 -1.54 -17.17
CA SER A 48 -5.29 -2.74 -17.28
C SER A 48 -6.36 -2.82 -16.18
N LEU A 49 -5.96 -2.60 -14.91
CA LEU A 49 -6.91 -2.59 -13.79
C LEU A 49 -7.92 -1.44 -13.88
N MET A 50 -7.49 -0.26 -14.33
CA MET A 50 -8.38 0.89 -14.54
C MET A 50 -9.40 0.63 -15.65
N GLN A 51 -9.00 -0.07 -16.71
CA GLN A 51 -9.92 -0.51 -17.75
C GLN A 51 -10.95 -1.51 -17.20
N SER A 52 -10.51 -2.56 -16.52
CA SER A 52 -11.42 -3.55 -15.92
C SER A 52 -12.39 -2.91 -14.92
N ARG A 53 -11.92 -1.95 -14.11
CA ARG A 53 -12.77 -1.18 -13.20
C ARG A 53 -13.84 -0.40 -13.96
N SER A 54 -13.48 0.24 -15.07
CA SER A 54 -14.41 1.02 -15.89
C SER A 54 -15.50 0.14 -16.51
N GLU A 55 -15.13 -1.06 -16.94
CA GLU A 55 -16.07 -2.07 -17.45
C GLU A 55 -17.06 -2.50 -16.36
N LEU A 56 -16.58 -2.86 -15.17
CA LEU A 56 -17.44 -3.22 -14.04
C LEU A 56 -18.35 -2.07 -13.60
N MET A 57 -17.86 -0.83 -13.59
CA MET A 57 -18.68 0.35 -13.28
C MET A 57 -19.81 0.55 -14.30
N ARG A 58 -19.58 0.26 -15.58
CA ARG A 58 -20.62 0.30 -16.61
C ARG A 58 -21.66 -0.80 -16.44
N GLU A 59 -21.22 -2.00 -16.05
CA GLU A 59 -22.13 -3.09 -15.73
C GLU A 59 -22.97 -2.77 -14.49
N PHE A 60 -22.33 -2.26 -13.44
CA PHE A 60 -22.97 -1.84 -12.20
C PHE A 60 -24.05 -0.76 -12.44
N SER A 61 -23.77 0.22 -13.30
CA SER A 61 -24.78 1.24 -13.66
C SER A 61 -25.98 0.63 -14.40
N THR A 62 -25.74 -0.32 -15.30
CA THR A 62 -26.80 -1.05 -16.03
C THR A 62 -27.68 -1.86 -15.08
N VAL A 63 -27.07 -2.57 -14.12
CA VAL A 63 -27.80 -3.32 -13.08
C VAL A 63 -28.60 -2.36 -12.19
N THR A 64 -28.03 -1.20 -11.83
CA THR A 64 -28.71 -0.18 -11.01
C THR A 64 -29.95 0.37 -11.73
N THR A 65 -29.87 0.63 -13.03
CA THR A 65 -31.03 1.04 -13.84
C THR A 65 -32.13 -0.02 -13.81
N ARG A 66 -31.78 -1.30 -14.02
CA ARG A 66 -32.74 -2.42 -13.95
C ARG A 66 -33.38 -2.56 -12.57
N ILE A 67 -32.62 -2.38 -11.49
CA ILE A 67 -33.16 -2.39 -10.12
C ILE A 67 -34.24 -1.31 -9.98
N ASN A 68 -34.00 -0.11 -10.51
CA ASN A 68 -34.97 0.98 -10.44
C ASN A 68 -36.22 0.69 -11.29
N GLU A 69 -36.05 0.13 -12.49
CA GLU A 69 -37.16 -0.32 -13.34
C GLU A 69 -38.05 -1.35 -12.62
N PHE A 70 -37.45 -2.37 -12.00
CA PHE A 70 -38.20 -3.39 -11.25
C PHE A 70 -38.88 -2.84 -10.00
N LYS A 71 -38.28 -1.85 -9.32
CA LYS A 71 -38.93 -1.16 -8.19
C LYS A 71 -40.19 -0.42 -8.63
N ILE A 72 -40.10 0.35 -9.73
CA ILE A 72 -41.24 1.06 -10.32
C ILE A 72 -42.33 0.07 -10.77
N GLU A 73 -41.95 -1.05 -11.38
CA GLU A 73 -42.89 -2.08 -11.81
C GLU A 73 -43.64 -2.70 -10.62
N LEU A 74 -42.95 -3.01 -9.51
CA LEU A 74 -43.54 -3.56 -8.29
C LEU A 74 -44.46 -2.57 -7.55
N GLU A 75 -44.16 -1.28 -7.60
CA GLU A 75 -45.03 -0.23 -7.07
C GLU A 75 -46.38 -0.18 -7.80
N ASN A 76 -46.36 -0.41 -9.12
CA ASN A 76 -47.56 -0.38 -9.95
C ASN A 76 -48.31 -1.72 -9.96
N HIS A 77 -47.60 -2.85 -9.98
CA HIS A 77 -48.17 -4.20 -10.06
C HIS A 77 -47.32 -5.19 -9.25
N ARG A 78 -47.87 -5.72 -8.14
CA ARG A 78 -47.18 -6.75 -7.35
C ARG A 78 -47.20 -8.09 -8.09
N GLN A 79 -46.12 -8.38 -8.81
CA GLN A 79 -45.90 -9.65 -9.49
C GLN A 79 -44.72 -10.42 -8.84
N PRO A 80 -44.91 -11.67 -8.40
CA PRO A 80 -43.85 -12.47 -7.77
C PRO A 80 -42.60 -12.67 -8.66
N ILE A 81 -42.79 -12.70 -9.98
CA ILE A 81 -41.69 -12.86 -10.94
C ILE A 81 -40.79 -11.60 -10.94
N THR A 82 -41.38 -10.41 -10.85
CA THR A 82 -40.67 -9.13 -10.80
C THR A 82 -39.89 -8.99 -9.49
N GLU A 83 -40.46 -9.48 -8.38
CA GLU A 83 -39.77 -9.55 -7.08
C GLU A 83 -38.55 -10.49 -7.12
N TYR A 84 -38.67 -11.66 -7.73
CA TYR A 84 -37.55 -12.57 -7.95
C TYR A 84 -36.44 -11.91 -8.80
N ARG A 85 -36.81 -11.23 -9.90
CA ARG A 85 -35.86 -10.51 -10.76
C ARG A 85 -35.15 -9.37 -10.02
N LEU A 86 -35.88 -8.62 -9.19
CA LEU A 86 -35.31 -7.57 -8.35
C LEU A 86 -34.27 -8.14 -7.37
N ASN A 87 -34.60 -9.22 -6.67
CA ASN A 87 -33.69 -9.86 -5.72
C ASN A 87 -32.40 -10.36 -6.40
N ASN A 88 -32.51 -10.95 -7.59
CA ASN A 88 -31.34 -11.35 -8.37
C ASN A 88 -30.50 -10.15 -8.83
N ALA A 89 -31.14 -9.05 -9.25
CA ALA A 89 -30.43 -7.84 -9.65
C ALA A 89 -29.72 -7.18 -8.46
N LEU A 90 -30.33 -7.17 -7.26
CA LEU A 90 -29.70 -6.70 -6.02
C LEU A 90 -28.49 -7.56 -5.64
N LYS A 91 -28.61 -8.89 -5.73
CA LYS A 91 -27.48 -9.81 -5.49
C LYS A 91 -26.33 -9.54 -6.46
N ASN A 92 -26.61 -9.42 -7.75
CA ASN A 92 -25.60 -9.10 -8.76
C ASN A 92 -24.95 -7.72 -8.50
N SER A 93 -25.74 -6.71 -8.11
CA SER A 93 -25.21 -5.39 -7.73
C SER A 93 -24.25 -5.48 -6.55
N HIS A 94 -24.54 -6.27 -5.53
CA HIS A 94 -23.63 -6.49 -4.41
C HIS A 94 -22.33 -7.18 -4.85
N GLU A 95 -22.41 -8.24 -5.67
CA GLU A 95 -21.24 -8.94 -6.19
C GLU A 95 -20.35 -8.00 -7.03
N LEU A 96 -20.94 -7.18 -7.90
CA LEU A 96 -20.22 -6.17 -8.68
C LEU A 96 -19.57 -5.10 -7.78
N ALA A 97 -20.25 -4.65 -6.72
CA ALA A 97 -19.71 -3.69 -5.77
C ALA A 97 -18.47 -4.24 -5.04
N ASP A 98 -18.51 -5.51 -4.64
CA ASP A 98 -17.38 -6.18 -3.99
C ASP A 98 -16.19 -6.34 -4.95
N GLN A 99 -16.44 -6.67 -6.22
CA GLN A 99 -15.40 -6.74 -7.25
C GLN A 99 -14.77 -5.37 -7.52
N ILE A 100 -15.57 -4.30 -7.62
CA ILE A 100 -15.09 -2.93 -7.78
C ILE A 100 -14.23 -2.53 -6.57
N ALA A 101 -14.68 -2.81 -5.34
CA ALA A 101 -13.93 -2.51 -4.14
C ALA A 101 -12.58 -3.26 -4.07
N SER A 102 -12.56 -4.52 -4.53
CA SER A 102 -11.33 -5.30 -4.67
C SER A 102 -10.36 -4.69 -5.69
N LEU A 103 -10.85 -4.26 -6.86
CA LEU A 103 -10.04 -3.56 -7.86
C LEU A 103 -9.51 -2.22 -7.34
N ASP A 104 -10.33 -1.45 -6.62
CA ASP A 104 -9.92 -0.18 -6.02
C ASP A 104 -8.75 -0.36 -5.04
N ARG A 105 -8.77 -1.43 -4.23
CA ARG A 105 -7.63 -1.76 -3.35
C ARG A 105 -6.36 -2.07 -4.14
N LYS A 106 -6.46 -2.87 -5.21
CA LYS A 106 -5.31 -3.20 -6.08
C LYS A 106 -4.76 -1.97 -6.79
N ILE A 107 -5.64 -1.13 -7.33
CA ILE A 107 -5.28 0.14 -7.99
C ILE A 107 -4.55 1.06 -7.00
N ASN A 108 -5.08 1.21 -5.78
CA ASN A 108 -4.44 2.04 -4.76
C ASN A 108 -3.08 1.50 -4.32
N PHE A 109 -2.94 0.17 -4.22
CA PHE A 109 -1.65 -0.48 -3.96
C PHE A 109 -0.64 -0.22 -5.08
N LEU A 110 -1.03 -0.41 -6.35
CA LEU A 110 -0.15 -0.10 -7.49
C LEU A 110 0.22 1.37 -7.56
N LYS A 111 -0.72 2.29 -7.33
CA LYS A 111 -0.42 3.73 -7.29
C LYS A 111 0.62 4.08 -6.22
N LYS A 112 0.51 3.48 -5.02
CA LYS A 112 1.51 3.63 -3.95
C LYS A 112 2.88 3.12 -4.37
N ASN A 113 2.93 1.93 -4.98
CA ASN A 113 4.19 1.35 -5.43
C ASN A 113 4.83 2.14 -6.58
N LEU A 114 4.02 2.62 -7.54
CA LEU A 114 4.47 3.53 -8.58
C LEU A 114 5.04 4.82 -8.01
N GLN A 115 4.39 5.41 -7.00
CA GLN A 115 4.92 6.60 -6.34
C GLN A 115 6.28 6.32 -5.67
N LYS A 116 6.43 5.17 -4.99
CA LYS A 116 7.71 4.74 -4.41
C LYS A 116 8.78 4.56 -5.51
N LEU A 117 8.46 3.86 -6.59
CA LEU A 117 9.39 3.66 -7.71
C LEU A 117 9.78 4.98 -8.39
N ASN A 118 8.82 5.88 -8.60
CA ASN A 118 9.08 7.20 -9.16
C ASN A 118 9.98 8.04 -8.24
N ASN A 119 9.81 7.97 -6.92
CA ASN A 119 10.73 8.64 -6.00
C ASN A 119 12.14 8.00 -6.03
N ASN A 120 12.22 6.67 -6.12
CA ASN A 120 13.49 5.97 -6.21
C ASN A 120 14.26 6.30 -7.51
N ILE A 121 13.57 6.38 -8.65
CA ILE A 121 14.23 6.77 -9.90
C ILE A 121 14.67 8.23 -9.90
N ILE A 122 13.91 9.14 -9.26
CA ILE A 122 14.35 10.53 -9.05
C ILE A 122 15.66 10.56 -8.25
N MET A 123 15.75 9.81 -7.16
CA MET A 123 16.97 9.71 -6.35
C MET A 123 18.15 9.10 -7.14
N ALA A 124 17.89 8.07 -7.94
CA ALA A 124 18.91 7.45 -8.79
C ALA A 124 19.40 8.40 -9.89
N ILE A 125 18.51 9.17 -10.51
CA ILE A 125 18.85 10.21 -11.49
C ILE A 125 19.71 11.30 -10.83
N ASP A 126 19.36 11.74 -9.62
CA ASP A 126 20.14 12.74 -8.88
C ASP A 126 21.55 12.24 -8.57
N ALA A 127 21.70 10.98 -8.15
CA ALA A 127 23.00 10.36 -7.92
C ALA A 127 23.84 10.27 -9.21
N GLU A 128 23.21 9.95 -10.35
CA GLU A 128 23.89 9.89 -11.65
C GLU A 128 24.34 11.27 -12.13
N ILE A 129 23.49 12.29 -11.96
CA ILE A 129 23.84 13.69 -12.27
C ILE A 129 25.03 14.13 -11.40
N ASP A 130 25.00 13.85 -10.09
CA ASP A 130 26.11 14.19 -9.18
C ASP A 130 27.41 13.50 -9.59
N LEU A 131 27.34 12.26 -10.07
CA LEU A 131 28.51 11.51 -10.56
C LEU A 131 29.07 12.10 -11.85
N LEU A 132 28.19 12.48 -12.78
CA LEU A 132 28.56 13.18 -14.03
C LEU A 132 29.17 14.57 -13.76
N LEU A 133 28.69 15.28 -12.74
CA LEU A 133 29.24 16.57 -12.32
C LEU A 133 30.63 16.40 -11.69
N LYS A 134 30.81 15.43 -10.78
CA LYS A 134 32.11 15.14 -10.13
C LYS A 134 33.17 14.66 -11.12
N THR A 135 32.80 13.85 -12.11
CA THR A 135 33.71 13.43 -13.18
C THR A 135 34.15 14.59 -14.09
N GLY A 136 33.34 15.66 -14.16
CA GLY A 136 33.64 16.92 -14.84
C GLY A 136 34.47 17.94 -14.05
N GLU A 137 34.80 17.71 -12.78
CA GLU A 137 35.63 18.64 -11.98
C GLU A 137 37.13 18.63 -12.41
N SER A 138 37.56 17.58 -13.14
CA SER A 138 38.95 17.40 -13.55
C SER A 138 39.32 18.11 -14.86
N SER A 139 38.33 18.56 -15.65
CA SER A 139 38.47 19.20 -16.96
C SER A 139 37.09 19.73 -17.38
N PRO A 140 36.95 20.89 -18.07
CA PRO A 140 35.63 21.43 -18.43
C PRO A 140 34.74 20.35 -19.07
N PRO A 141 33.49 20.19 -18.59
CA PRO A 141 32.64 19.08 -18.98
C PRO A 141 32.48 19.08 -20.50
N LYS A 142 32.86 17.97 -21.13
CA LYS A 142 32.66 17.78 -22.57
C LYS A 142 31.18 18.01 -22.88
N LYS A 143 30.88 18.62 -24.04
CA LYS A 143 29.51 18.89 -24.51
C LYS A 143 28.57 17.67 -24.38
N GLU A 144 29.11 16.47 -24.51
CA GLU A 144 28.42 15.19 -24.31
C GLU A 144 27.89 14.99 -22.88
N VAL A 145 28.68 15.32 -21.85
CA VAL A 145 28.28 15.22 -20.43
C VAL A 145 27.18 16.23 -20.11
N LEU A 146 27.28 17.45 -20.63
CA LEU A 146 26.23 18.46 -20.47
C LEU A 146 24.91 18.03 -21.13
N ASN A 147 24.96 17.42 -22.31
CA ASN A 147 23.77 16.88 -22.97
C ASN A 147 23.14 15.73 -22.17
N GLN A 148 23.96 14.86 -21.57
CA GLN A 148 23.47 13.77 -20.71
C GLN A 148 22.79 14.31 -19.44
N ILE A 149 23.40 15.28 -18.77
CA ILE A 149 22.80 15.95 -17.60
C ILE A 149 21.47 16.62 -17.96
N GLN A 150 21.39 17.29 -19.11
CA GLN A 150 20.13 17.90 -19.57
C GLN A 150 19.05 16.84 -19.84
N ALA A 151 19.40 15.71 -20.47
CA ALA A 151 18.47 14.63 -20.73
C ALA A 151 17.94 14.02 -19.41
N LEU A 152 18.83 13.73 -18.46
CA LEU A 152 18.48 13.22 -17.13
C LEU A 152 17.65 14.22 -16.33
N SER A 153 17.96 15.52 -16.41
CA SER A 153 17.19 16.57 -15.74
C SER A 153 15.76 16.67 -16.28
N LYS A 154 15.59 16.50 -17.61
CA LYS A 154 14.28 16.43 -18.23
C LYS A 154 13.51 15.20 -17.77
N GLU A 155 14.14 14.03 -17.81
CA GLU A 155 13.53 12.79 -17.32
C GLU A 155 13.11 12.89 -15.85
N LYS A 156 13.95 13.49 -14.98
CA LYS A 156 13.59 13.78 -13.58
C LYS A 156 12.32 14.62 -13.49
N SER A 157 12.19 15.66 -14.32
CA SER A 157 10.99 16.52 -14.31
C SER A 157 9.73 15.74 -14.69
N GLU A 158 9.82 14.83 -15.66
CA GLU A 158 8.71 13.96 -16.07
C GLU A 158 8.28 13.04 -14.91
N TYR A 159 9.22 12.42 -14.19
CA TYR A 159 8.89 11.60 -13.01
C TYR A 159 8.34 12.42 -11.84
N LEU A 160 8.80 13.65 -11.63
CA LEU A 160 8.23 14.56 -10.62
C LEU A 160 6.76 14.90 -10.94
N GLU A 161 6.44 15.15 -12.21
CA GLU A 161 5.06 15.33 -12.66
C GLU A 161 4.21 14.07 -12.44
N LEU A 162 4.76 12.88 -12.70
CA LEU A 162 4.09 11.61 -12.41
C LEU A 162 3.84 11.39 -10.92
N VAL A 163 4.78 11.73 -10.04
CA VAL A 163 4.58 11.68 -8.58
C VAL A 163 3.46 12.61 -8.14
N ASN A 164 3.39 13.82 -8.70
CA ASN A 164 2.38 14.82 -8.36
C ASN A 164 1.00 14.48 -8.92
N SER A 165 0.93 13.88 -10.11
CA SER A 165 -0.32 13.49 -10.77
C SER A 165 -0.89 12.16 -10.27
N THR A 166 -0.04 11.29 -9.69
CA THR A 166 -0.48 10.08 -9.00
C THR A 166 -1.09 10.47 -7.65
N GLN A 167 -2.30 11.04 -7.69
CA GLN A 167 -3.07 11.41 -6.52
C GLN A 167 -3.48 10.13 -5.79
N ILE A 168 -2.67 9.71 -4.83
CA ILE A 168 -3.11 8.74 -3.82
C ILE A 168 -4.23 9.43 -3.07
N GLN A 169 -5.38 8.76 -2.93
CA GLN A 169 -6.44 9.26 -2.08
C GLN A 169 -5.88 9.42 -0.66
N VAL A 170 -5.55 10.67 -0.35
CA VAL A 170 -5.19 11.16 0.96
C VAL A 170 -6.32 10.71 1.88
N ALA A 171 -5.98 9.96 2.94
CA ALA A 171 -6.98 9.29 3.76
C ALA A 171 -8.04 10.29 4.21
N GLU A 172 -9.33 9.96 4.13
CA GLU A 172 -10.44 10.92 4.31
C GLU A 172 -10.34 11.79 5.58
N TRP A 173 -9.67 11.31 6.63
CA TRP A 173 -9.47 12.06 7.88
C TRP A 173 -8.39 13.17 7.77
N GLN A 174 -7.46 13.06 6.83
CA GLN A 174 -6.41 14.05 6.60
C GLN A 174 -6.98 15.38 6.08
N SER A 175 -8.15 15.38 5.43
CA SER A 175 -8.85 16.61 5.00
C SER A 175 -9.59 17.35 6.12
N ILE A 176 -9.84 16.70 7.27
CA ILE A 176 -10.55 17.31 8.42
C ILE A 176 -9.60 18.25 9.16
N ASN A 177 -9.60 19.55 8.85
CA ASN A 177 -8.71 20.53 9.48
C ASN A 177 -9.46 21.45 10.46
N LEU A 178 -8.71 22.02 11.41
CA LEU A 178 -9.22 23.10 12.26
C LEU A 178 -9.26 24.40 11.45
N GLU A 179 -10.42 25.03 11.41
CA GLU A 179 -10.57 26.38 10.87
C GLU A 179 -10.49 27.39 12.04
N PRO A 180 -9.89 28.58 11.83
CA PRO A 180 -9.79 29.61 12.87
C PRO A 180 -11.15 29.95 13.53
N ASP A 181 -12.19 29.94 12.71
CA ASP A 181 -13.54 30.37 13.05
C ASP A 181 -14.42 29.21 13.58
N ASP A 182 -13.86 28.01 13.74
CA ASP A 182 -14.64 26.86 14.21
C ASP A 182 -15.20 27.10 15.62
N SER A 183 -16.52 27.03 15.77
CA SER A 183 -17.17 27.08 17.09
C SER A 183 -16.76 25.87 17.94
N ILE A 184 -16.91 25.97 19.27
CA ILE A 184 -16.68 24.85 20.21
C ILE A 184 -17.46 23.59 19.77
N GLN A 185 -18.69 23.77 19.31
CA GLN A 185 -19.54 22.67 18.80
C GLN A 185 -18.96 22.03 17.53
N ARG A 186 -18.45 22.83 16.59
CA ARG A 186 -17.83 22.33 15.35
C ARG A 186 -16.52 21.61 15.61
N ILE A 187 -15.71 22.09 16.55
CA ILE A 187 -14.49 21.40 17.01
C ILE A 187 -14.85 20.04 17.63
N ASN A 188 -15.88 19.99 18.49
CA ASN A 188 -16.37 18.74 19.10
C ASN A 188 -16.85 17.72 18.05
N LEU A 189 -17.60 18.17 17.03
CA LEU A 189 -18.06 17.31 15.94
C LEU A 189 -16.86 16.74 15.15
N LYS A 190 -15.93 17.60 14.72
CA LYS A 190 -14.73 17.16 14.00
C LYS A 190 -13.91 16.16 14.85
N LEU A 191 -13.77 16.42 16.15
CA LEU A 191 -13.07 15.55 17.09
C LEU A 191 -13.76 14.19 17.29
N SER A 192 -15.09 14.16 17.32
CA SER A 192 -15.87 12.90 17.33
C SER A 192 -15.61 12.07 16.08
N LEU A 193 -15.63 12.69 14.90
CA LEU A 193 -15.36 12.01 13.63
C LEU A 193 -13.94 11.44 13.58
N LEU A 194 -12.95 12.20 14.07
CA LEU A 194 -11.56 11.72 14.14
C LEU A 194 -11.41 10.54 15.11
N LYS A 195 -12.05 10.59 16.29
CA LYS A 195 -12.07 9.48 17.26
C LYS A 195 -12.73 8.22 16.70
N ASP A 196 -13.85 8.36 15.98
CA ASP A 196 -14.51 7.24 15.33
C ASP A 196 -13.63 6.60 14.26
N LYS A 197 -12.92 7.43 13.46
CA LYS A 197 -11.96 6.94 12.47
C LYS A 197 -10.77 6.25 13.14
N ALA A 198 -10.28 6.76 14.28
CA ALA A 198 -9.20 6.14 15.04
C ALA A 198 -9.62 4.78 15.60
N ALA A 199 -10.83 4.68 16.15
CA ALA A 199 -11.39 3.43 16.63
C ALA A 199 -11.56 2.40 15.50
N LYS A 200 -12.05 2.83 14.32
CA LYS A 200 -12.14 1.96 13.14
C LYS A 200 -10.76 1.48 12.69
N LEU A 201 -9.78 2.37 12.61
CA LEU A 201 -8.42 2.03 12.19
C LEU A 201 -7.75 1.07 13.18
N SER A 202 -7.94 1.28 14.48
CA SER A 202 -7.46 0.36 15.53
C SER A 202 -8.06 -1.05 15.38
N ARG A 203 -9.35 -1.16 15.06
CA ARG A 203 -10.00 -2.47 14.77
C ARG A 203 -9.40 -3.12 13.53
N VAL A 204 -9.18 -2.36 12.46
CA VAL A 204 -8.55 -2.87 11.23
C VAL A 204 -7.15 -3.39 11.52
N ILE A 205 -6.33 -2.64 12.26
CA ILE A 205 -4.98 -3.07 12.68
C ILE A 205 -5.06 -4.39 13.44
N SER A 206 -5.91 -4.48 14.47
CA SER A 206 -6.06 -5.68 15.28
C SER A 206 -6.54 -6.90 14.45
N GLN A 207 -7.46 -6.69 13.51
CA GLN A 207 -7.90 -7.75 12.61
C GLN A 207 -6.79 -8.23 11.66
N SER A 208 -6.00 -7.29 11.12
CA SER A 208 -4.87 -7.63 10.26
C SER A 208 -3.75 -8.32 11.03
N GLU A 209 -3.49 -7.92 12.27
CA GLU A 209 -2.55 -8.61 13.17
C GLU A 209 -2.98 -10.06 13.43
N GLY A 210 -4.26 -10.30 13.71
CA GLY A 210 -4.77 -11.67 13.86
C GLY A 210 -4.61 -12.53 12.60
N ARG A 211 -4.80 -11.93 11.41
CA ARG A 211 -4.55 -12.61 10.13
C ARG A 211 -3.06 -12.86 9.87
N LEU A 212 -2.19 -11.94 10.29
CA LEU A 212 -0.74 -12.11 10.18
C LEU A 212 -0.30 -13.31 11.03
N GLU A 213 -0.75 -13.39 12.28
CA GLU A 213 -0.47 -14.54 13.16
C GLU A 213 -0.96 -15.87 12.55
N GLU A 214 -2.13 -15.87 11.91
CA GLU A 214 -2.65 -17.04 11.20
C GLU A 214 -1.75 -17.45 10.03
N TYR A 215 -1.32 -16.48 9.20
CA TYR A 215 -0.42 -16.75 8.09
C TYR A 215 0.96 -17.22 8.54
N GLU A 216 1.52 -16.63 9.60
CA GLU A 216 2.81 -17.06 10.16
C GLU A 216 2.72 -18.49 10.73
N LYS A 217 1.62 -18.83 11.40
CA LYS A 217 1.37 -20.20 11.88
C LYS A 217 1.27 -21.19 10.72
N ASN A 218 0.53 -20.83 9.68
CA ASN A 218 0.39 -21.66 8.47
C ASN A 218 1.73 -21.81 7.73
N TYR A 219 2.50 -20.73 7.61
CA TYR A 219 3.84 -20.75 7.02
C TYR A 219 4.77 -21.70 7.78
N LYS A 220 4.78 -21.60 9.12
CA LYS A 220 5.59 -22.48 9.97
C LYS A 220 5.20 -23.95 9.79
N MET A 221 3.91 -24.25 9.83
CA MET A 221 3.39 -25.61 9.62
C MET A 221 3.81 -26.16 8.25
N GLN A 222 3.64 -25.39 7.18
CA GLN A 222 4.01 -25.82 5.83
C GLN A 222 5.52 -26.03 5.68
N LYS A 223 6.34 -25.18 6.32
CA LYS A 223 7.79 -25.33 6.33
C LYS A 223 8.24 -26.57 7.11
N GLU A 224 7.60 -26.88 8.23
CA GLU A 224 7.84 -28.11 9.00
C GLU A 224 7.45 -29.35 8.19
N MET A 225 6.29 -29.32 7.53
CA MET A 225 5.87 -30.40 6.64
C MET A 225 6.86 -30.57 5.47
N LEU A 226 7.34 -29.48 4.87
CA LEU A 226 8.32 -29.54 3.78
C LEU A 226 9.61 -30.21 4.28
N GLY A 227 10.09 -29.84 5.46
CA GLY A 227 11.23 -30.48 6.12
C GLY A 227 11.01 -31.98 6.29
N PHE A 228 9.83 -32.39 6.77
CA PHE A 228 9.47 -33.80 6.89
C PHE A 228 9.49 -34.54 5.55
N TYR A 229 8.93 -33.97 4.47
CA TYR A 229 8.97 -34.58 3.14
C TYR A 229 10.38 -34.65 2.55
N LEU A 230 11.21 -33.65 2.80
CA LEU A 230 12.62 -33.68 2.40
C LEU A 230 13.40 -34.78 3.14
N ASP A 231 13.08 -35.02 4.41
CA ASP A 231 13.69 -36.10 5.19
C ASP A 231 13.17 -37.47 4.74
N LEU A 232 11.87 -37.58 4.43
CA LEU A 232 11.26 -38.81 3.93
C LEU A 232 11.81 -39.19 2.54
N SER A 233 11.90 -38.23 1.61
CA SER A 233 12.41 -38.46 0.25
C SER A 233 13.87 -38.90 0.21
N ARG A 234 14.66 -38.60 1.26
CA ARG A 234 16.03 -39.13 1.41
C ARG A 234 16.08 -40.60 1.82
N SER A 235 14.96 -41.17 2.26
CA SER A 235 14.86 -42.53 2.80
C SER A 235 14.11 -43.52 1.90
N VAL A 236 13.64 -43.07 0.73
CA VAL A 236 12.75 -43.83 -0.18
C VAL A 236 13.44 -44.05 -1.54
N GLU A 237 13.28 -45.25 -2.13
CA GLU A 237 13.88 -45.66 -3.41
C GLU A 237 13.36 -44.87 -4.64
N ASP A 238 14.21 -44.78 -5.68
CA ASP A 238 14.13 -43.86 -6.82
C ASP A 238 12.79 -43.81 -7.60
N GLU A 239 11.96 -44.85 -7.56
CA GLU A 239 10.68 -44.91 -8.30
C GLU A 239 9.54 -44.11 -7.64
N GLN A 240 9.62 -43.80 -6.34
CA GLN A 240 8.69 -42.86 -5.66
C GLN A 240 9.11 -41.39 -5.82
N GLY A 241 10.31 -41.13 -6.32
CA GLY A 241 10.92 -39.80 -6.39
C GLY A 241 10.23 -38.79 -7.32
N ILE A 242 9.43 -39.22 -8.30
CA ILE A 242 8.70 -38.31 -9.21
C ILE A 242 7.43 -37.75 -8.53
N PHE A 243 6.70 -38.60 -7.78
CA PHE A 243 5.50 -38.16 -7.06
C PHE A 243 5.86 -37.24 -5.89
N ASP A 244 6.98 -37.52 -5.22
CA ASP A 244 7.49 -36.69 -4.13
C ASP A 244 8.02 -35.33 -4.61
N ARG A 245 8.61 -35.23 -5.81
CA ARG A 245 9.05 -33.94 -6.38
C ARG A 245 7.90 -32.98 -6.65
N ASN A 246 6.83 -33.45 -7.30
CA ASN A 246 5.67 -32.59 -7.57
C ASN A 246 5.03 -32.07 -6.28
N ARG A 247 5.01 -32.88 -5.22
CA ARG A 247 4.47 -32.49 -3.91
C ARG A 247 5.38 -31.51 -3.17
N LEU A 248 6.70 -31.67 -3.30
CA LEU A 248 7.68 -30.70 -2.79
C LEU A 248 7.56 -29.35 -3.51
N ASP A 249 7.38 -29.36 -4.83
CA ASP A 249 7.18 -28.15 -5.62
C ASP A 249 5.88 -27.42 -5.23
N GLU A 250 4.76 -28.14 -5.10
CA GLU A 250 3.50 -27.56 -4.65
C GLU A 250 3.61 -26.93 -3.25
N MET A 251 4.35 -27.58 -2.34
CA MET A 251 4.59 -27.03 -1.01
C MET A 251 5.50 -25.81 -1.01
N ASN A 252 6.53 -25.79 -1.86
CA ASN A 252 7.37 -24.62 -2.06
C ASN A 252 6.55 -23.44 -2.61
N ASP A 253 5.67 -23.69 -3.59
CA ASP A 253 4.75 -22.67 -4.13
C ASP A 253 3.81 -22.13 -3.05
N GLN A 254 3.25 -23.00 -2.21
CA GLN A 254 2.40 -22.58 -1.08
C GLN A 254 3.18 -21.74 -0.07
N ILE A 255 4.43 -22.09 0.24
CA ILE A 255 5.33 -21.33 1.11
C ILE A 255 5.64 -19.95 0.50
N GLU A 256 5.91 -19.87 -0.80
CA GLU A 256 6.15 -18.61 -1.49
C GLU A 256 4.90 -17.70 -1.46
N ILE A 257 3.72 -18.27 -1.71
CA ILE A 257 2.44 -17.55 -1.62
C ILE A 257 2.21 -17.02 -0.20
N LEU A 258 2.46 -17.84 0.83
CA LEU A 258 2.32 -17.43 2.22
C LEU A 258 3.34 -16.34 2.59
N THR A 259 4.57 -16.44 2.10
CA THR A 259 5.61 -15.42 2.30
C THR A 259 5.15 -14.08 1.75
N LYS A 260 4.67 -14.05 0.50
CA LYS A 260 4.13 -12.83 -0.12
C LYS A 260 2.93 -12.27 0.64
N LYS A 261 2.02 -13.14 1.13
CA LYS A 261 0.87 -12.71 1.95
C LYS A 261 1.30 -12.08 3.28
N ILE A 262 2.31 -12.66 3.94
CA ILE A 262 2.89 -12.15 5.18
C ILE A 262 3.54 -10.77 4.93
N GLU A 263 4.31 -10.62 3.86
CA GLU A 263 4.92 -9.34 3.50
C GLU A 263 3.85 -8.26 3.27
N ILE A 264 2.85 -8.54 2.42
CA ILE A 264 1.77 -7.60 2.11
C ILE A 264 1.01 -7.18 3.37
N ILE A 265 0.61 -8.11 4.23
CA ILE A 265 -0.16 -7.77 5.43
C ILE A 265 0.70 -7.05 6.47
N THR A 266 1.99 -7.35 6.54
CA THR A 266 2.93 -6.64 7.42
C THR A 266 3.09 -5.18 6.98
N GLU A 267 3.24 -4.93 5.68
CA GLU A 267 3.27 -3.57 5.13
C GLU A 267 1.96 -2.83 5.40
N GLU A 268 0.80 -3.49 5.22
CA GLU A 268 -0.51 -2.91 5.48
C GLU A 268 -0.69 -2.54 6.96
N ILE A 269 -0.25 -3.39 7.89
CA ILE A 269 -0.27 -3.12 9.34
C ILE A 269 0.64 -1.92 9.66
N ALA A 270 1.85 -1.90 9.11
CA ALA A 270 2.80 -0.81 9.35
C ALA A 270 2.24 0.53 8.86
N GLU A 271 1.64 0.56 7.68
CA GLU A 271 1.00 1.76 7.12
C GLU A 271 -0.19 2.20 7.98
N ASN A 272 -1.06 1.27 8.38
CA ASN A 272 -2.21 1.59 9.21
C ASN A 272 -1.80 2.10 10.61
N ARG A 273 -0.72 1.55 11.19
CA ARG A 273 -0.14 2.06 12.45
C ARG A 273 0.40 3.48 12.30
N LEU A 274 1.10 3.77 11.20
CA LEU A 274 1.57 5.13 10.91
C LEU A 274 0.40 6.11 10.78
N ASN A 275 -0.63 5.73 10.02
CA ASN A 275 -1.86 6.51 9.88
C ASN A 275 -2.56 6.73 11.23
N PHE A 276 -2.58 5.71 12.11
CA PHE A 276 -3.14 5.81 13.45
C PHE A 276 -2.39 6.82 14.31
N VAL A 277 -1.05 6.81 14.28
CA VAL A 277 -0.21 7.77 15.00
C VAL A 277 -0.48 9.20 14.53
N HIS A 278 -0.53 9.43 13.21
CA HIS A 278 -0.84 10.76 12.67
C HIS A 278 -2.25 11.23 13.04
N LEU A 279 -3.23 10.33 13.00
CA LEU A 279 -4.60 10.62 13.40
C LEU A 279 -4.69 10.95 14.90
N GLN A 280 -3.96 10.23 15.76
CA GLN A 280 -3.91 10.50 17.19
C GLN A 280 -3.29 11.87 17.49
N ALA A 281 -2.18 12.21 16.84
CA ALA A 281 -1.57 13.53 16.96
C ALA A 281 -2.55 14.65 16.55
N LYS A 282 -3.38 14.40 15.53
CA LYS A 282 -4.43 15.33 15.11
C LYS A 282 -5.56 15.44 16.14
N ILE A 283 -6.00 14.33 16.73
CA ILE A 283 -6.99 14.33 17.84
C ILE A 283 -6.47 15.14 19.03
N ASP A 284 -5.19 14.99 19.38
CA ASP A 284 -4.57 15.69 20.50
C ASP A 284 -4.53 17.20 20.23
N LEU A 285 -4.20 17.61 19.00
CA LEU A 285 -4.24 19.01 18.57
C LEU A 285 -5.66 19.62 18.68
N PHE A 286 -6.68 18.89 18.21
CA PHE A 286 -8.07 19.35 18.32
C PHE A 286 -8.52 19.44 19.78
N SER A 287 -8.10 18.48 20.61
CA SER A 287 -8.41 18.45 22.04
C SER A 287 -7.78 19.62 22.78
N LEU A 288 -6.54 19.98 22.43
CA LEU A 288 -5.84 21.16 22.98
C LEU A 288 -6.59 22.45 22.59
N LYS A 289 -6.95 22.61 21.31
CA LYS A 289 -7.67 23.80 20.83
C LYS A 289 -9.04 23.96 21.48
N LEU A 290 -9.73 22.85 21.73
CA LEU A 290 -11.00 22.85 22.43
C LEU A 290 -10.84 23.37 23.87
N ARG A 291 -9.81 22.92 24.60
CA ARG A 291 -9.49 23.43 25.95
C ARG A 291 -9.19 24.92 25.92
N GLU A 292 -8.33 25.37 25.00
CA GLU A 292 -8.01 26.80 24.85
C GLU A 292 -9.24 27.68 24.59
N LYS A 293 -10.25 27.18 23.86
CA LYS A 293 -11.50 27.92 23.65
C LYS A 293 -12.40 27.86 24.88
N ASN A 294 -12.52 26.71 25.54
CA ASN A 294 -13.31 26.59 26.76
C ASN A 294 -12.75 27.44 27.91
N ASP A 295 -11.43 27.62 28.01
CA ASP A 295 -10.82 28.45 29.06
C ASP A 295 -10.97 29.97 28.81
N LYS A 296 -11.40 30.36 27.59
CA LYS A 296 -11.65 31.76 27.20
C LYS A 296 -13.11 32.20 27.39
N TYR A 297 -14.01 31.28 27.71
CA TYR A 297 -15.46 31.52 27.90
C TYR A 297 -15.90 31.06 29.28
#